data_AF-W4PBF4-F1
#
_entry.id   AF-W4PBF4-F1
#
_cell.length_a   1.000
_cell.length_b   1.000
_cell.length_c   1.000
_cell.angle_alpha   90.00
_cell.angle_beta   90.00
_cell.angle_gamma   90.00
#
_symmetry.space_group_name_H-M   'P 1'
#
loop_
_entity.id
_entity.type
_entity.pdbx_description
1 polymer ?
#
loop_
_entity_poly.entity_id
_entity_poly.type
_entity_poly.pdbx_seq_one_letter_code
_entity_poly.pdbx_strand_id
1 'polypeptide(L)'
;MKRYIPCLLLALLILYFPAEKASASQNDSVHISLLTCSPGEEIYTLFGHTAIRYQNLSRNIDVVFNYGLFSFNAPNFIFRFALGETDYQLGVTEFDFFAGEYAYYGRSVWQQELNLAPKEKERLLFLLERNYLRKSGLQIQLFLRQLLYTPSG
;
A
#
# COMPACT_ATOMS: atom_id res chain seq x y z
N MET A 1 -13.17 -30.27 -32.58
CA MET A 1 -12.03 -30.81 -31.80
C MET A 1 -10.77 -29.93 -31.78
N LYS A 2 -10.53 -29.02 -32.76
CA LYS A 2 -9.29 -28.20 -32.82
C LYS A 2 -9.24 -26.95 -31.92
N ARG A 3 -10.34 -26.55 -31.27
CA ARG A 3 -10.43 -25.31 -30.46
C ARG A 3 -9.95 -25.45 -29.01
N TYR A 4 -9.73 -26.67 -28.53
CA TYR A 4 -9.30 -26.95 -27.15
C TYR A 4 -7.77 -27.09 -27.02
N ILE A 5 -7.07 -27.33 -28.14
CA ILE A 5 -5.60 -27.44 -28.23
C ILE A 5 -4.88 -26.19 -27.68
N PRO A 6 -5.28 -24.94 -27.99
CA PRO A 6 -4.60 -23.76 -27.42
C PRO A 6 -4.83 -23.63 -25.91
N CYS A 7 -5.99 -24.07 -25.41
CA CYS A 7 -6.30 -24.05 -23.97
C CYS A 7 -5.47 -25.11 -23.21
N LEU A 8 -5.27 -26.28 -23.82
CA LEU A 8 -4.43 -27.35 -23.29
C LEU A 8 -2.94 -26.99 -23.30
N LEU A 9 -2.45 -26.33 -24.36
CA LEU A 9 -1.08 -25.81 -24.44
C LEU A 9 -0.83 -24.70 -23.41
N LEU A 10 -1.79 -23.80 -23.20
CA LEU A 10 -1.70 -22.76 -22.18
C LEU A 10 -1.68 -23.35 -20.76
N ALA A 11 -2.53 -24.34 -20.49
CA ALA A 11 -2.53 -25.05 -19.20
C ALA A 11 -1.22 -25.81 -18.96
N LEU A 12 -0.64 -26.42 -20.00
CA LEU A 12 0.65 -27.10 -19.92
C LEU A 12 1.80 -26.11 -19.64
N LEU A 13 1.75 -24.91 -20.23
CA LEU A 13 2.75 -23.85 -20.02
C LEU A 13 2.79 -23.36 -18.56
N ILE A 14 1.63 -23.31 -17.90
CA ILE A 14 1.52 -22.89 -16.48
C ILE A 14 2.19 -23.91 -15.54
N LEU A 15 2.22 -25.20 -15.91
CA LEU A 15 2.86 -26.26 -15.12
C LEU A 15 4.39 -26.23 -15.16
N TYR A 16 5.00 -25.52 -16.12
CA TYR A 16 6.45 -25.41 -16.25
C TYR A 16 7.05 -24.18 -15.56
N PHE A 17 6.23 -23.29 -14.99
CA PHE A 17 6.75 -22.19 -14.20
C PHE A 17 7.26 -22.73 -12.85
N PRO A 18 8.55 -22.55 -12.52
CA PRO A 18 9.01 -22.86 -11.18
C PRO A 18 8.28 -21.93 -10.22
N ALA A 19 7.46 -22.51 -9.34
CA ALA A 19 6.94 -21.79 -8.20
C ALA A 19 8.14 -21.53 -7.27
N GLU A 20 8.69 -20.31 -7.31
CA GLU A 20 9.61 -19.87 -6.28
C GLU A 20 8.89 -19.96 -4.94
N LYS A 21 9.25 -20.97 -4.15
CA LYS A 21 8.83 -21.03 -2.75
C LYS A 21 9.63 -19.98 -2.01
N ALA A 22 9.03 -18.82 -1.79
CA ALA A 22 9.50 -17.89 -0.78
C ALA A 22 9.64 -18.65 0.55
N SER A 23 10.88 -18.79 1.02
CA SER A 23 11.17 -19.38 2.33
C SER A 23 10.64 -18.43 3.39
N ALA A 24 9.42 -18.65 3.86
CA ALA A 24 8.92 -18.01 5.06
C ALA A 24 9.88 -18.37 6.21
N SER A 25 10.64 -17.38 6.68
CA SER A 25 11.45 -17.53 7.89
C SER A 25 10.49 -17.87 9.02
N GLN A 26 10.73 -19.00 9.70
CA GLN A 26 9.95 -19.45 10.87
C GLN A 26 9.98 -18.45 12.05
N ASN A 27 10.68 -17.31 11.91
CA ASN A 27 10.77 -16.24 12.90
C ASN A 27 10.54 -14.85 12.28
N ASP A 28 9.73 -14.78 11.22
CA ASP A 28 9.39 -13.52 10.57
C ASP A 28 8.42 -12.72 11.45
N SER A 29 8.97 -11.77 12.20
CA SER A 29 8.20 -10.92 13.11
C SER A 29 7.64 -9.66 12.44
N VAL A 30 7.94 -9.44 11.16
CA VAL A 30 7.56 -8.22 10.43
C VAL A 30 6.57 -8.57 9.34
N HIS A 31 5.35 -8.04 9.44
CA HIS A 31 4.33 -8.16 8.42
C HIS A 31 4.11 -6.80 7.76
N ILE A 32 4.09 -6.78 6.43
CA ILE A 32 3.76 -5.58 5.66
C ILE A 32 2.56 -5.91 4.79
N SER A 33 1.51 -5.09 4.89
CA SER A 33 0.27 -5.32 4.16
C SER A 33 -0.19 -4.08 3.41
N LEU A 34 -0.80 -4.30 2.25
CA LEU A 34 -1.60 -3.29 1.57
C LEU A 34 -3.01 -3.29 2.17
N LEU A 35 -3.42 -2.15 2.70
CA LEU A 35 -4.79 -1.90 3.12
C LEU A 35 -5.57 -1.32 1.96
N THR A 36 -6.75 -1.87 1.69
CA THR A 36 -7.73 -1.33 0.74
C THR A 36 -8.97 -0.93 1.52
N CYS A 37 -9.39 0.31 1.39
CA CYS A 37 -10.51 0.87 2.13
C CYS A 37 -11.66 1.17 1.19
N SER A 38 -12.88 0.83 1.59
CA SER A 38 -14.07 1.03 0.77
C SER A 38 -14.31 2.52 0.47
N PRO A 39 -14.99 2.85 -0.64
CA PRO A 39 -15.49 4.19 -0.90
C PRO A 39 -16.27 4.80 0.28
N GLY A 40 -16.31 6.12 0.34
CA GLY A 40 -17.18 6.91 1.20
C GLY A 40 -17.98 7.93 0.38
N GLU A 41 -18.75 8.77 1.07
CA GLU A 41 -19.65 9.75 0.42
C GLU A 41 -18.94 11.06 0.06
N GLU A 42 -17.84 11.36 0.75
CA GLU A 42 -17.08 12.58 0.55
C GLU A 42 -16.20 12.50 -0.70
N ILE A 43 -16.01 13.63 -1.39
CA ILE A 43 -15.34 13.69 -2.71
C ILE A 43 -13.95 13.02 -2.70
N TYR A 44 -13.22 13.16 -1.61
CA TYR A 44 -11.87 12.63 -1.43
C TYR A 44 -11.83 11.15 -1.00
N THR A 45 -12.99 10.54 -0.78
CA THR A 45 -13.16 9.13 -0.43
C THR A 45 -13.97 8.35 -1.46
N LEU A 46 -14.48 8.98 -2.51
CA LEU A 46 -15.38 8.36 -3.51
C LEU A 46 -14.80 7.11 -4.17
N PHE A 47 -13.48 7.03 -4.32
CA PHE A 47 -12.80 5.90 -4.96
C PHE A 47 -12.21 4.91 -3.94
N GLY A 48 -12.48 5.10 -2.65
CA GLY A 48 -11.82 4.38 -1.58
C GLY A 48 -10.42 4.93 -1.29
N HIS A 49 -9.61 4.13 -0.64
CA HIS A 49 -8.25 4.52 -0.29
C HIS A 49 -7.31 3.31 -0.15
N THR A 50 -6.02 3.52 -0.35
CA THR A 50 -5.00 2.49 -0.06
C THR A 50 -3.93 3.02 0.88
N ALA A 51 -3.50 2.19 1.82
CA ALA A 51 -2.44 2.52 2.76
C ALA A 51 -1.53 1.31 3.01
N ILE A 52 -0.34 1.52 3.58
CA ILE A 52 0.59 0.44 3.90
C ILE A 52 0.61 0.24 5.41
N ARG A 53 0.23 -0.95 5.87
CA ARG A 53 0.39 -1.36 7.27
C ARG A 53 1.76 -1.98 7.47
N TYR A 54 2.48 -1.53 8.48
CA TYR A 54 3.69 -2.14 8.99
C TYR A 54 3.42 -2.65 10.41
N GLN A 55 3.57 -3.96 10.60
CA GLN A 55 3.41 -4.61 11.89
C GLN A 55 4.73 -5.31 12.26
N ASN A 56 5.21 -5.08 13.48
CA ASN A 56 6.35 -5.78 14.05
C ASN A 56 5.96 -6.40 15.39
N LEU A 57 5.75 -7.72 15.39
CA LEU A 57 5.28 -8.48 16.54
C LEU A 57 6.30 -8.53 17.68
N SER A 58 7.60 -8.53 17.36
CA SER A 58 8.67 -8.58 18.38
C SER A 58 8.83 -7.25 19.12
N ARG A 59 8.45 -6.13 18.48
CA ARG A 59 8.55 -4.78 19.04
C ARG A 59 7.19 -4.20 19.45
N ASN A 60 6.10 -4.95 19.25
CA ASN A 60 4.72 -4.49 19.44
C ASN A 60 4.43 -3.16 18.72
N ILE A 61 4.85 -3.05 17.46
CA ILE A 61 4.58 -1.88 16.61
C ILE A 61 3.52 -2.28 15.60
N ASP A 62 2.49 -1.45 15.44
CA ASP A 62 1.43 -1.68 14.46
C ASP A 62 0.90 -0.36 13.92
N VAL A 63 1.45 0.07 12.78
CA VAL A 63 1.21 1.41 12.22
C VAL A 63 0.84 1.36 10.76
N VAL A 64 0.10 2.37 10.33
CA VAL A 64 -0.35 2.57 8.95
C VAL A 64 0.30 3.84 8.40
N PHE A 65 1.02 3.67 7.29
CA PHE A 65 1.55 4.73 6.45
C PHE A 65 0.48 5.14 5.43
N ASN A 66 -0.09 6.31 5.61
CA ASN A 66 -1.18 6.85 4.80
C ASN A 66 -0.66 7.96 3.86
N TYR A 67 -0.56 7.66 2.57
CA TYR A 67 -0.26 8.62 1.51
C TYR A 67 -1.55 9.25 0.97
N GLY A 68 -2.06 10.25 1.68
CA GLY A 68 -3.34 10.85 1.31
C GLY A 68 -3.88 11.86 2.30
N LEU A 69 -3.10 12.27 3.30
CA LEU A 69 -3.53 13.31 4.22
C LEU A 69 -3.40 14.68 3.55
N PHE A 70 -4.37 15.55 3.78
CA PHE A 70 -4.38 16.93 3.32
C PHE A 70 -5.15 17.79 4.33
N SER A 71 -4.97 19.09 4.27
CA SER A 71 -5.68 20.02 5.14
C SER A 71 -7.03 20.40 4.53
N PHE A 72 -8.12 20.05 5.20
CA PHE A 72 -9.47 20.51 4.86
C PHE A 72 -9.63 22.04 4.98
N ASN A 73 -8.78 22.70 5.75
CA ASN A 73 -8.80 24.14 5.94
C ASN A 73 -8.06 24.91 4.84
N ALA A 74 -7.54 24.22 3.82
CA ALA A 74 -6.89 24.87 2.69
C ALA A 74 -7.92 25.66 1.86
N PRO A 75 -7.61 26.90 1.45
CA PRO A 75 -8.51 27.68 0.60
C PRO A 75 -8.74 26.96 -0.73
N ASN A 76 -10.01 26.94 -1.17
CA ASN A 76 -10.45 26.29 -2.41
C ASN A 76 -10.14 24.78 -2.49
N PHE A 77 -10.19 24.07 -1.35
CA PHE A 77 -9.86 22.64 -1.26
C PHE A 77 -10.50 21.78 -2.37
N ILE A 78 -11.82 21.87 -2.58
CA ILE A 78 -12.54 21.05 -3.56
C ILE A 78 -11.99 21.28 -4.98
N PHE A 79 -11.73 22.54 -5.36
CA PHE A 79 -11.18 22.88 -6.66
C PHE A 79 -9.75 22.36 -6.83
N ARG A 80 -8.89 22.60 -5.83
CA ARG A 80 -7.51 22.11 -5.84
C ARG A 80 -7.43 20.58 -5.86
N PHE A 81 -8.33 19.92 -5.14
CA PHE A 81 -8.43 18.45 -5.11
C PHE A 81 -8.79 17.91 -6.50
N ALA A 82 -9.80 18.49 -7.14
CA ALA A 82 -10.22 18.11 -8.49
C ALA A 82 -9.11 18.32 -9.54
N LEU A 83 -8.24 19.31 -9.34
CA LEU A 83 -7.07 19.57 -10.20
C LEU A 83 -5.81 18.76 -9.80
N GLY A 84 -5.84 18.02 -8.69
CA GLY A 84 -4.67 17.30 -8.18
C GLY A 84 -3.60 18.20 -7.53
N GLU A 85 -3.94 19.43 -7.17
CA GLU A 85 -3.04 20.46 -6.62
C GLU A 85 -3.03 20.51 -5.08
N THR A 86 -3.58 19.50 -4.40
CA THR A 86 -3.58 19.44 -2.93
C THR A 86 -2.20 19.09 -2.38
N ASP A 87 -1.88 19.71 -1.24
CA ASP A 87 -0.62 19.46 -0.53
C ASP A 87 -0.72 18.14 0.24
N TYR A 88 -0.58 17.02 -0.48
CA TYR A 88 -0.63 15.69 0.11
C TYR A 88 0.53 15.44 1.05
N GLN A 89 0.24 14.81 2.18
CA GLN A 89 1.19 14.47 3.21
C GLN A 89 1.09 12.97 3.53
N LEU A 90 2.24 12.41 3.90
CA LEU A 90 2.32 11.10 4.50
C LEU A 90 2.04 11.23 6.00
N GLY A 91 1.00 10.54 6.46
CA GLY A 91 0.73 10.33 7.88
C GLY A 91 1.13 8.96 8.36
N VAL A 92 1.44 8.86 9.66
CA VAL A 92 1.60 7.59 10.36
C VAL A 92 0.62 7.56 11.53
N THR A 93 -0.17 6.49 11.63
CA THR A 93 -1.21 6.32 12.66
C THR A 93 -1.22 4.87 13.12
N GLU A 94 -1.57 4.59 14.37
CA GLU A 94 -1.72 3.20 14.81
C GLU A 94 -2.87 2.52 14.06
N PHE A 95 -2.73 1.21 13.79
CA PHE A 95 -3.70 0.48 12.99
C PHE A 95 -5.11 0.51 13.58
N ASP A 96 -5.26 0.40 14.90
CA ASP A 96 -6.56 0.37 15.55
C ASP A 96 -7.31 1.70 15.41
N PHE A 97 -6.61 2.83 15.50
CA PHE A 97 -7.20 4.14 15.23
C PHE A 97 -7.59 4.29 13.76
N PHE A 98 -6.71 3.86 12.85
CA PHE A 98 -7.01 3.89 11.41
C PHE A 98 -8.25 3.05 11.09
N ALA A 99 -8.28 1.78 11.47
CA ALA A 99 -9.42 0.89 11.21
C ALA A 99 -10.69 1.35 11.93
N GLY A 100 -10.57 1.90 13.14
CA GLY A 100 -11.67 2.46 13.92
C GLY A 100 -12.36 3.63 13.23
N GLU A 101 -11.61 4.51 12.55
CA GLU A 101 -12.17 5.61 11.76
C GLU A 101 -13.08 5.07 10.63
N TYR A 102 -12.62 4.09 9.86
CA TYR A 102 -13.44 3.50 8.80
C TYR A 102 -14.67 2.80 9.38
N ALA A 103 -14.51 2.04 10.45
CA ALA A 103 -15.62 1.38 11.13
C ALA A 103 -16.67 2.37 11.62
N TYR A 104 -16.25 3.51 12.19
CA TYR A 104 -17.15 4.58 12.62
C TYR A 104 -18.01 5.13 11.48
N TYR A 105 -17.42 5.29 10.29
CA TYR A 105 -18.14 5.71 9.09
C TYR A 105 -18.85 4.57 8.32
N GLY A 106 -18.93 3.37 8.89
CA GLY A 106 -19.55 2.21 8.22
C GLY A 106 -18.79 1.73 6.98
N ARG A 107 -17.49 2.05 6.90
CA ARG A 107 -16.61 1.69 5.78
C ARG A 107 -15.78 0.47 6.14
N SER A 108 -15.45 -0.33 5.13
CA SER A 108 -14.68 -1.56 5.28
C SER A 108 -13.19 -1.32 4.99
N VAL A 109 -12.33 -2.04 5.70
CA VAL A 109 -10.88 -2.10 5.45
C VAL A 109 -10.50 -3.56 5.21
N TRP A 110 -9.97 -3.85 4.02
CA TRP A 110 -9.42 -5.14 3.67
C TRP A 110 -7.90 -5.09 3.72
N GLN A 111 -7.30 -6.19 4.15
CA GLN A 111 -5.85 -6.33 4.23
C GLN A 111 -5.36 -7.42 3.29
N GLN A 112 -4.32 -7.10 2.51
CA GLN A 112 -3.54 -8.07 1.75
C GLN A 112 -2.10 -8.04 2.26
N GLU A 113 -1.68 -9.10 2.94
CA GLU A 113 -0.27 -9.25 3.30
C GLU A 113 0.58 -9.44 2.04
N LEU A 114 1.71 -8.72 1.96
CA LEU A 114 2.62 -8.76 0.83
C LEU A 114 3.67 -9.86 1.05
N ASN A 115 3.84 -10.72 0.05
CA ASN A 115 4.87 -11.75 0.07
C ASN A 115 6.25 -11.16 -0.29
N LEU A 116 6.86 -10.47 0.68
CA LEU A 116 8.16 -9.80 0.53
C LEU A 116 9.27 -10.60 1.21
N ALA A 117 10.44 -10.67 0.57
CA ALA A 117 11.65 -11.17 1.20
C ALA A 117 12.12 -10.23 2.33
N PRO A 118 12.89 -10.71 3.32
CA PRO A 118 13.33 -9.89 4.45
C PRO A 118 14.03 -8.58 4.05
N LYS A 119 14.91 -8.62 3.04
CA LYS A 119 15.60 -7.43 2.51
C LYS A 119 14.62 -6.43 1.87
N GLU A 120 13.56 -6.91 1.26
CA GLU A 120 12.53 -6.05 0.64
C GLU A 120 11.68 -5.37 1.72
N LYS A 121 11.38 -6.07 2.82
CA LYS A 121 10.70 -5.48 4.00
C LYS A 121 11.53 -4.36 4.62
N GLU A 122 12.82 -4.61 4.86
CA GLU A 122 13.77 -3.59 5.36
C GLU A 122 13.85 -2.39 4.43
N ARG A 123 13.97 -2.65 3.12
CA ARG A 123 14.04 -1.59 2.12
C ARG A 123 12.77 -0.75 2.09
N LEU A 124 11.60 -1.38 2.11
CA LEU A 124 10.33 -0.69 2.10
C LEU A 124 10.16 0.16 3.36
N LEU A 125 10.46 -0.38 4.55
CA LEU A 125 10.41 0.39 5.79
C LEU A 125 11.32 1.63 5.73
N PHE A 126 12.56 1.47 5.28
CA PHE A 126 13.48 2.60 5.10
C PHE A 126 12.90 3.69 4.18
N LEU A 127 12.25 3.29 3.08
CA LEU A 127 11.62 4.24 2.17
C LEU A 127 10.43 4.96 2.81
N LEU A 128 9.59 4.24 3.55
CA LEU A 128 8.44 4.79 4.27
C LEU A 128 8.88 5.82 5.33
N GLU A 129 9.86 5.47 6.16
CA GLU A 129 10.42 6.37 7.19
C GLU A 129 11.09 7.60 6.56
N ARG A 130 11.88 7.41 5.51
CA ARG A 130 12.54 8.51 4.79
C ARG A 130 11.52 9.46 4.17
N ASN A 131 10.43 8.93 3.61
CA ASN A 131 9.36 9.75 3.04
C ASN A 131 8.66 10.55 4.13
N TYR A 132 8.39 9.94 5.28
CA TYR A 132 7.73 10.60 6.41
C TYR A 132 8.55 11.80 6.93
N LEU A 133 9.87 11.65 7.01
CA LEU A 133 10.77 12.73 7.47
C LEU A 133 10.87 13.92 6.50
N ARG A 134 10.65 13.72 5.19
CA ARG A 134 10.86 14.78 4.18
C ARG A 134 9.75 15.84 4.14
N LYS A 135 8.58 15.61 4.76
CA LYS A 135 7.45 16.57 4.88
C LYS A 135 7.06 17.37 3.61
N SER A 136 7.41 16.93 2.40
CA SER A 136 7.11 17.67 1.16
C SER A 136 6.07 16.97 0.28
N GLY A 137 5.18 17.75 -0.37
CA GLY A 137 4.03 17.27 -1.16
C GLY A 137 4.37 16.48 -2.44
N LEU A 138 5.65 16.37 -2.81
CA LEU A 138 6.12 15.62 -3.97
C LEU A 138 6.21 14.09 -3.74
N GLN A 139 5.60 13.56 -2.67
CA GLN A 139 5.86 12.20 -2.17
C GLN A 139 5.11 11.09 -2.92
N ILE A 140 3.87 11.31 -3.37
CA ILE A 140 3.08 10.26 -4.05
C ILE A 140 3.72 9.89 -5.38
N GLN A 141 4.12 10.88 -6.17
CA GLN A 141 4.70 10.67 -7.49
C GLN A 141 6.14 10.10 -7.40
N LEU A 142 6.89 10.43 -6.34
CA LEU A 142 8.22 9.87 -6.09
C LEU A 142 8.17 8.44 -5.52
N PHE A 143 7.17 8.08 -4.73
CA PHE A 143 7.00 6.73 -4.18
C PHE A 143 6.76 5.70 -5.30
N LEU A 144 5.84 5.99 -6.22
CA LEU A 144 5.61 5.12 -7.40
C LEU A 144 6.87 5.03 -8.27
N ARG A 145 7.64 6.11 -8.41
CA ARG A 145 8.89 6.09 -9.20
C ARG A 145 10.00 5.28 -8.55
N GLN A 146 10.06 5.21 -7.22
CA GLN A 146 11.07 4.44 -6.48
C GLN A 146 10.75 2.95 -6.39
N LEU A 147 9.49 2.55 -6.49
CA LEU A 147 9.09 1.14 -6.64
C LEU A 147 9.34 0.60 -8.05
N LEU A 148 9.25 1.46 -9.07
CA LEU A 148 9.41 1.08 -10.49
C LEU A 148 10.85 1.18 -11.02
N TYR A 149 11.78 1.76 -10.26
CA TYR A 149 13.19 1.86 -10.62
C TYR A 149 14.07 1.15 -9.58
N THR A 150 14.34 -0.13 -9.79
CA THR A 150 15.55 -0.76 -9.27
C THR A 150 16.72 -0.36 -10.18
N PRO A 151 17.83 0.23 -9.68
CA PRO A 151 19.05 0.25 -10.46
C PRO A 151 19.51 -1.19 -10.58
N SER A 152 19.40 -1.76 -11.79
CA SER A 152 20.17 -2.93 -12.17
C SER A 152 21.64 -2.58 -11.96
N GLY A 153 22.25 -3.21 -10.95
CA GLY A 153 23.70 -3.23 -10.79
C GLY A 153 24.37 -3.96 -11.93
#